data_AF-A0A951KWT8-F1
#
_entry.id   AF-A0A951KWT8-F1
#
_cell.length_a   1.000
_cell.length_b   1.000
_cell.length_c   1.000
_cell.angle_alpha   90.00
_cell.angle_beta   90.00
_cell.angle_gamma   90.00
#
_symmetry.space_group_name_H-M   'P 1'
#
loop_
_entity.id
_entity.type
_entity.pdbx_description
1 polymer ?
#
loop_
_entity_poly.entity_id
_entity_poly.type
_entity_poly.pdbx_seq_one_letter_code
_entity_poly.pdbx_strand_id
1 'polypeptide(L)' 'MWARHDVHQPHGGTTVVHHPVVGELHLHREKLPVADLTLVVYYPDIGSQSAEKLRVLASLAATTANDEMAACS' A
#
# COMPACT_ATOMS: atom_id res chain seq x y z
N MET A 1 22.73 -20.43 -21.26
CA MET A 1 23.61 -19.39 -20.69
C MET A 1 22.80 -18.09 -20.57
N TRP A 2 22.00 -17.96 -19.52
CA TRP A 2 21.14 -16.78 -19.27
C TRP A 2 21.86 -15.81 -18.32
N ALA A 3 23.05 -15.39 -18.74
CA ALA A 3 23.96 -14.58 -17.92
C ALA A 3 23.71 -13.08 -18.10
N ARG A 4 22.43 -12.65 -18.11
CA ARG A 4 22.02 -11.22 -18.20
C ARG A 4 20.65 -10.96 -17.57
N HIS A 5 20.41 -11.50 -16.37
CA HIS A 5 19.46 -10.83 -15.50
C HIS A 5 20.27 -9.89 -14.62
N ASP A 6 20.56 -8.70 -15.15
CA ASP A 6 20.69 -7.55 -14.27
C ASP A 6 19.36 -7.45 -13.53
N VAL A 7 19.34 -8.00 -12.31
CA VAL A 7 18.25 -7.79 -11.37
C VAL A 7 18.37 -6.34 -10.95
N HIS A 8 17.96 -5.42 -11.81
CA HIS A 8 17.57 -4.10 -11.35
C HIS A 8 16.47 -4.36 -10.32
N GLN A 9 16.76 -4.02 -9.06
CA GLN A 9 15.74 -3.95 -8.03
C GLN A 9 14.51 -3.29 -8.67
N PRO A 10 13.30 -3.87 -8.55
CA PRO A 10 12.12 -3.21 -9.05
C PRO A 10 12.06 -1.85 -8.38
N HIS A 11 12.48 -0.80 -9.10
CA HIS A 11 12.32 0.56 -8.63
C HIS A 11 10.80 0.72 -8.57
N GLY A 12 10.28 0.79 -7.34
CA GLY A 12 8.86 0.71 -7.08
C GLY A 12 8.14 1.72 -7.97
N GLY A 13 7.26 1.23 -8.83
CA GLY A 13 6.47 2.10 -9.69
C GLY A 13 5.46 2.86 -8.83
N THR A 14 5.41 4.18 -8.95
CA THR A 14 4.33 4.97 -8.37
C THR A 14 3.01 4.58 -9.05
N THR A 15 2.02 4.26 -8.24
CA THR A 15 0.66 3.86 -8.64
C THR A 15 -0.32 4.90 -8.11
N VAL A 16 -1.24 5.32 -8.97
CA VAL A 16 -2.34 6.20 -8.59
C VAL A 16 -3.57 5.35 -8.26
N VAL A 17 -4.06 5.47 -7.04
CA VAL A 17 -5.27 4.80 -6.56
C VAL A 17 -6.38 5.82 -6.40
N HIS A 18 -7.54 5.55 -6.98
CA HIS A 18 -8.73 6.37 -6.82
C HIS A 18 -9.60 5.77 -5.71
N HIS A 19 -9.46 6.26 -4.48
CA HIS A 19 -10.23 5.78 -3.33
C HIS A 19 -11.55 6.55 -3.20
N PRO A 20 -12.71 5.88 -3.00
CA PRO A 20 -14.01 6.55 -2.97
C PRO A 20 -14.17 7.60 -1.86
N VAL A 21 -13.48 7.41 -0.73
CA VAL A 21 -13.60 8.30 0.44
C VAL A 21 -12.54 9.40 0.47
N VAL A 22 -11.28 9.10 0.13
CA VAL A 22 -10.16 10.04 0.27
C VAL A 22 -9.66 10.59 -1.08
N GLY A 23 -10.30 10.17 -2.17
CA GLY A 23 -9.96 10.54 -3.53
C GLY A 23 -8.64 9.92 -3.99
N GLU A 24 -7.90 10.69 -4.77
CA GLU A 24 -6.64 10.26 -5.37
C GLU A 24 -5.52 10.08 -4.33
N LEU A 25 -4.83 8.94 -4.41
CA LEU A 25 -3.67 8.55 -3.60
C LEU A 25 -2.51 8.16 -4.52
N HIS A 26 -1.36 8.78 -4.31
CA HIS A 26 -0.11 8.43 -4.99
C HIS A 26 0.70 7.52 -4.06
N LEU A 27 0.88 6.27 -4.46
CA LEU A 27 1.55 5.25 -3.66
C LEU A 27 2.67 4.59 -4.45
N HIS A 28 3.84 4.53 -3.87
CA HIS A 28 4.92 3.67 -4.33
C HIS A 28 4.54 2.22 -4.09
N ARG A 29 4.86 1.35 -5.05
CA ARG A 29 4.64 -0.09 -4.92
C ARG A 29 5.96 -0.84 -4.98
N GLU A 30 6.32 -1.48 -3.88
CA GLU A 30 7.47 -2.37 -3.81
C GLU A 30 7.02 -3.84 -3.78
N LYS A 31 7.81 -4.69 -4.46
CA LYS A 31 7.63 -6.15 -4.43
C LYS A 31 8.88 -6.76 -3.82
N LEU A 32 8.69 -7.41 -2.68
CA LEU A 32 9.75 -8.00 -1.88
C LEU A 32 9.54 -9.52 -1.89
N PRO A 33 10.41 -10.29 -2.58
CA PRO A 33 10.35 -11.75 -2.50
C PRO A 33 10.75 -12.19 -1.08
N VAL A 34 9.90 -13.01 -0.44
CA VAL A 34 10.10 -13.56 0.90
C VAL A 34 9.87 -15.07 0.84
N ALA A 35 10.96 -15.84 0.71
CA ALA A 35 10.92 -17.28 0.45
C ALA A 35 9.99 -17.61 -0.74
N ASP A 36 8.94 -18.39 -0.52
CA ASP A 36 7.96 -18.79 -1.54
C ASP A 36 6.81 -17.77 -1.74
N LEU A 37 6.87 -16.63 -1.05
CA LEU A 37 5.85 -15.58 -1.10
C LEU A 37 6.42 -14.29 -1.71
N THR A 38 5.53 -13.44 -2.22
CA THR A 38 5.88 -12.07 -2.63
C THR A 38 5.09 -11.08 -1.78
N LEU A 39 5.78 -10.34 -0.92
CA LEU A 39 5.21 -9.24 -0.18
C LEU A 39 5.11 -8.01 -1.09
N VAL A 40 3.92 -7.44 -1.22
CA VAL A 40 3.70 -6.21 -1.99
C VAL A 40 3.33 -5.10 -1.03
N VAL A 41 4.16 -4.07 -0.96
CA VAL A 41 3.97 -2.93 -0.06
C VAL A 41 3.57 -1.71 -0.88
N TYR A 42 2.52 -1.02 -0.43
CA TYR A 42 2.10 0.27 -0.98
C TYR A 42 2.33 1.35 0.07
N TYR A 43 3.10 2.38 -0.26
CA TYR A 43 3.39 3.47 0.67
C TYR A 43 3.43 4.84 -0.04
N PRO A 44 2.93 5.91 0.60
CA PRO A 44 3.01 7.26 0.07
C PRO A 44 4.40 7.87 0.33
N ASP A 45 4.73 8.94 -0.40
CA ASP A 45 5.86 9.80 -0.03
C ASP A 45 5.65 10.41 1.36
N ILE A 46 6.72 10.46 2.16
CA ILE A 46 6.71 11.04 3.50
C ILE A 46 6.32 12.52 3.42
N GLY A 47 5.33 12.93 4.22
CA GLY A 47 4.84 14.32 4.26
C GLY A 47 3.94 14.72 3.08
N SER A 48 3.64 13.80 2.15
CA SER A 48 2.71 14.07 1.05
C SER A 48 1.25 14.13 1.51
N GLN A 49 0.39 14.74 0.70
CA GLN A 49 -1.06 14.69 0.92
C GLN A 49 -1.59 13.25 0.90
N SER A 50 -0.99 12.37 0.10
CA SER A 50 -1.31 10.94 0.08
C SER A 50 -1.02 10.28 1.43
N ALA A 51 0.05 10.68 2.13
CA ALA A 51 0.35 10.17 3.47
C ALA A 51 -0.72 10.57 4.49
N GLU A 52 -1.17 11.82 4.47
CA GLU A 52 -2.24 12.27 5.37
C GLU A 52 -3.56 11.55 5.08
N LYS A 53 -3.94 11.46 3.80
CA LYS A 53 -5.15 10.74 3.37
C LYS A 53 -5.11 9.25 3.74
N LEU A 54 -3.95 8.60 3.62
CA LEU A 54 -3.78 7.20 3.99
C LEU A 54 -3.92 7.00 5.51
N ARG A 55 -3.45 7.96 6.32
CA ARG A 55 -3.65 7.95 7.78
C ARG A 55 -5.13 8.10 8.17
N VAL A 56 -5.85 9.02 7.51
CA VAL A 56 -7.30 9.16 7.70
C VAL A 56 -8.03 7.87 7.33
N LEU A 57 -7.67 7.27 6.19
CA LEU A 57 -8.25 5.99 5.76
C LEU A 57 -8.00 4.87 6.79
N ALA A 58 -6.80 4.78 7.33
CA ALA A 58 -6.46 3.80 8.37
C ALA A 58 -7.31 3.98 9.64
N SER A 59 -7.57 5.23 10.06
CA SER A 59 -8.45 5.52 11.19
C SER A 59 -9.89 5.07 10.92
N LEU A 60 -10.43 5.34 9.72
CA LEU A 60 -11.80 4.95 9.35
C LEU A 60 -11.96 3.43 9.26
N ALA A 61 -10.97 2.74 8.70
CA ALA A 61 -10.95 1.28 8.64
C ALA A 61 -10.91 0.66 10.04
N ALA A 62 -10.13 1.22 10.96
CA ALA A 62 -10.08 0.76 12.35
C ALA A 62 -11.43 0.92 13.07
N THR A 63 -12.13 2.04 12.85
CA THR A 63 -13.49 2.23 13.39
C THR A 63 -14.47 1.21 12.84
N THR A 64 -14.42 0.96 11.53
CA THR A 64 -15.31 -0.02 10.87
C THR A 64 -15.08 -1.44 11.41
N ALA A 65 -13.81 -1.85 11.51
CA ALA A 65 -13.46 -3.16 12.05
C ALA A 65 -13.92 -3.33 13.52
N ASN A 66 -13.83 -2.26 14.32
CA ASN A 66 -14.30 -2.29 15.70
C ASN A 66 -15.82 -2.40 15.81
N ASP A 67 -16.57 -1.79 14.88
CA ASP A 67 -18.03 -1.90 14.81
C ASP A 67 -18.46 -3.33 14.39
N GLU A 68 -17.77 -3.92 13.41
CA GLU A 68 -17.97 -5.32 13.00
C GLU A 68 -17.67 -6.30 14.14
N MET A 69 -16.59 -6.06 14.91
CA MET A 69 -16.25 -6.86 16.09
C MET A 69 -17.27 -6.71 17.22
N ALA A 70 -17.80 -5.50 17.43
CA ALA A 70 -18.84 -5.24 18.44
C ALA A 70 -20.19 -5.87 18.06
N ALA A 71 -20.53 -5.94 16.76
CA ALA A 71 -21.77 -6.54 16.28
C ALA A 71 -21.81 -8.10 16.39
N CYS A 72 -20.65 -8.76 16.48
CA CYS A 72 -20.54 -10.20 16.73
C CYS A 72 -20.62 -10.60 18.21
N SER A 73 -20.82 -9.65 19.12
CA SER A 73 -20.91 -9.86 20.59
C SER A 73 -22.34 -9.67 21.09
#